data_AF-A0A1G9X5Q4-F1
#
_entry.id   AF-A0A1G9X5Q4-F1
#
_cell.length_a   1.000
_cell.length_b   1.000
_cell.length_c   1.000
_cell.angle_alpha   90.00
_cell.angle_beta   90.00
_cell.angle_gamma   90.00
#
_symmetry.space_group_name_H-M   'P 1'
#
loop_
_entity.id
_entity.type
_entity.pdbx_description
1 polymer ?
#
loop_
_entity_poly.entity_id
_entity_poly.type
_entity_poly.pdbx_seq_one_letter_code
_entity_poly.pdbx_strand_id
1 'polypeptide(L)' 'MSRLMNDIRSAARRGDLPARFRPADVRAACPGWAEQTYGVFLPKHRRGNPGGYTAYFERHEDGTYSLIN' A
#
# COMPACT_ATOMS: atom_id res chain seq x y z
N MET A 1 -8.96 10.87 0.72
CA MET A 1 -8.51 9.51 1.09
C MET A 1 -9.06 8.52 0.06
N SER A 2 -8.23 7.71 -0.60
CA SER A 2 -8.71 6.77 -1.64
C SER A 2 -9.37 5.52 -1.03
N ARG A 3 -10.28 4.88 -1.76
CA ARG A 3 -10.96 3.65 -1.30
C ARG A 3 -9.95 2.51 -1.06
N LEU A 4 -8.97 2.30 -1.94
CA LEU A 4 -7.92 1.30 -1.74
C LEU A 4 -7.11 1.56 -0.45
N MET A 5 -6.85 2.83 -0.11
CA MET A 5 -6.14 3.13 1.14
C MET A 5 -6.98 2.77 2.38
N ASN A 6 -8.30 2.96 2.33
CA ASN A 6 -9.19 2.53 3.41
C ASN A 6 -9.23 1.00 3.55
N ASP A 7 -9.23 0.28 2.42
CA ASP A 7 -9.18 -1.18 2.42
C ASP A 7 -7.86 -1.67 3.05
N ILE A 8 -6.72 -1.08 2.65
CA ILE A 8 -5.39 -1.39 3.20
C ILE A 8 -5.34 -1.12 4.71
N ARG A 9 -5.83 0.03 5.19
CA ARG A 9 -5.87 0.34 6.62
C ARG A 9 -6.73 -0.66 7.38
N SER A 10 -7.88 -1.03 6.82
CA SER A 10 -8.77 -2.01 7.42
C SER A 10 -8.12 -3.38 7.51
N ALA A 11 -7.45 -3.84 6.44
CA ALA A 11 -6.73 -5.11 6.42
C ALA A 11 -5.57 -5.13 7.42
N ALA A 12 -4.77 -4.05 7.49
CA ALA A 12 -3.70 -3.92 8.48
C ALA A 12 -4.25 -3.95 9.92
N ARG A 13 -5.37 -3.27 10.19
CA ARG A 13 -6.01 -3.29 11.52
C ARG A 13 -6.55 -4.65 11.93
N ARG A 14 -7.00 -5.47 10.99
CA ARG A 14 -7.48 -6.84 11.25
C ARG A 14 -6.36 -7.85 11.37
N GLY A 15 -5.15 -7.51 10.92
CA GLY A 15 -4.00 -8.41 10.86
C GLY A 15 -3.90 -9.22 9.56
N ASP A 16 -4.75 -8.94 8.56
CA ASP A 16 -4.75 -9.62 7.26
C ASP A 16 -3.59 -9.18 6.36
N LEU A 17 -3.03 -8.00 6.64
CA LEU A 17 -1.86 -7.46 5.94
C LEU A 17 -0.69 -7.38 6.92
N PRO A 18 0.46 -8.01 6.62
CA PRO A 18 1.64 -7.96 7.48
C PRO A 18 2.16 -6.52 7.62
N ALA A 19 2.89 -6.22 8.69
CA ALA A 19 3.45 -4.88 8.94
C ALA A 19 4.38 -4.38 7.82
N ARG A 20 5.06 -5.31 7.15
CA ARG A 20 5.84 -5.08 5.93
C ARG A 20 5.23 -5.93 4.82
N PHE A 21 4.85 -5.29 3.73
CA PHE A 21 4.06 -5.92 2.67
C PHE A 21 4.54 -5.53 1.27
N ARG A 22 4.21 -6.37 0.29
CA ARG A 22 4.42 -6.17 -1.14
C ARG A 22 3.06 -5.97 -1.83
N PRO A 23 3.05 -5.50 -3.10
CA PRO A 23 1.83 -5.41 -3.89
C PRO A 23 0.99 -6.71 -3.91
N ALA A 24 1.64 -7.87 -3.92
CA ALA A 24 0.97 -9.17 -3.90
C ALA A 24 0.19 -9.41 -2.60
N ASP A 25 0.74 -9.01 -1.45
CA ASP A 25 0.07 -9.13 -0.16
C ASP A 25 -1.17 -8.23 -0.11
N VAL A 26 -1.05 -7.01 -0.65
CA VAL A 26 -2.19 -6.09 -0.80
C VAL A 26 -3.27 -6.68 -1.72
N ARG A 27 -2.89 -7.32 -2.82
CA ARG A 27 -3.84 -7.99 -3.72
C ARG A 27 -4.58 -9.13 -3.04
N ALA A 28 -3.89 -9.93 -2.22
CA ALA A 28 -4.49 -11.01 -1.46
C ALA A 28 -5.44 -10.50 -0.37
N ALA A 29 -5.02 -9.48 0.40
CA ALA A 29 -5.79 -8.94 1.51
C ALA A 29 -6.92 -7.97 1.09
N CYS A 30 -6.77 -7.31 -0.06
CA CYS A 30 -7.70 -6.31 -0.60
C CYS A 30 -8.03 -6.60 -2.08
N PRO A 31 -8.73 -7.72 -2.39
CA PRO A 31 -9.06 -8.08 -3.77
C PRO A 31 -10.11 -7.14 -4.39
N GLY A 32 -10.27 -7.19 -5.71
CA GLY A 32 -11.32 -6.47 -6.45
C GLY A 32 -10.87 -5.19 -7.17
N TRP A 33 -9.56 -4.94 -7.26
CA TRP A 33 -9.00 -3.84 -8.03
C TRP A 33 -8.37 -4.34 -9.34
N ALA A 34 -8.18 -3.43 -10.30
CA ALA A 34 -7.46 -3.74 -11.53
C ALA A 34 -6.00 -4.12 -11.21
N GLU A 35 -5.45 -5.11 -11.93
CA GLU A 35 -4.08 -5.60 -11.71
C GLU A 35 -3.03 -4.48 -11.68
N GLN A 36 -3.15 -3.51 -12.59
CA GLN A 36 -2.26 -2.36 -12.66
C GLN A 36 -2.30 -1.50 -11.39
N THR A 37 -3.45 -1.41 -10.71
CA THR A 37 -3.59 -0.62 -9.48
C THR A 37 -2.63 -1.10 -8.40
N TYR A 38 -2.50 -2.42 -8.21
CA TYR A 38 -1.58 -2.98 -7.21
C TYR A 38 -0.12 -2.65 -7.50
N GLY A 39 0.27 -2.60 -8.78
CA GLY A 39 1.63 -2.25 -9.19
C GLY A 39 2.00 -0.78 -9.02
N VAL A 40 1.04 0.14 -9.14
CA VAL A 40 1.31 1.58 -9.16
C VAL A 40 0.96 2.31 -7.86
N PHE A 41 0.03 1.79 -7.06
CA PHE A 41 -0.51 2.53 -5.93
C PHE A 41 0.53 2.75 -4.82
N LEU A 42 1.26 1.72 -4.40
CA LEU A 42 2.28 1.85 -3.34
C LEU A 42 3.43 2.80 -3.76
N PRO A 43 4.06 2.64 -4.95
CA PRO A 43 5.11 3.56 -5.39
C PRO A 43 4.63 5.00 -5.54
N LYS A 44 3.37 5.21 -5.96
CA LYS A 44 2.80 6.54 -6.15
C LYS A 44 2.56 7.27 -4.83
N HIS A 45 2.22 6.53 -3.77
CA HIS A 45 1.90 7.07 -2.44
C HIS A 45 3.01 6.81 -1.40
N ARG A 46 4.24 6.55 -1.83
CA ARG A 46 5.38 6.41 -0.91
C ARG A 46 5.92 7.75 -0.43
N ARG A 47 6.64 7.78 0.70
CA ARG A 47 7.45 8.92 1.14
C ARG A 47 8.47 9.28 0.06
N GLY A 48 8.55 10.58 -0.24
CA GLY A 48 9.40 11.09 -1.33
C GLY A 48 8.92 10.68 -2.73
N ASN A 49 7.61 10.46 -2.93
CA ASN A 49 7.06 10.24 -4.25
C ASN A 49 7.24 11.51 -5.13
N PRO A 50 7.60 11.37 -6.42
CA PRO A 50 7.90 12.52 -7.29
C PRO A 50 6.67 13.31 -7.70
N GLY A 51 5.47 12.75 -7.55
CA GLY A 51 4.21 13.36 -8.00
C GLY A 51 3.52 14.24 -6.96
N GLY A 52 4.12 14.46 -5.79
CA GLY A 52 3.54 15.29 -4.73
C GLY A 52 2.27 14.72 -4.08
N TYR A 53 2.00 13.43 -4.26
CA TYR A 53 0.86 12.76 -3.65
C TYR A 53 1.05 12.62 -2.14
N THR A 54 -0.06 12.58 -1.40
CA THR A 54 -0.02 12.26 0.03
C THR A 54 0.71 10.93 0.25
N ALA A 55 1.74 10.97 1.08
CA ALA A 55 2.53 9.81 1.43
C ALA A 55 1.80 9.00 2.51
N TYR A 56 1.50 7.75 2.18
CA TYR A 56 0.91 6.78 3.10
C TYR A 56 1.89 5.64 3.43
N PHE A 57 2.91 5.46 2.60
CA PHE A 57 3.80 4.30 2.67
C PHE A 57 5.25 4.71 2.80
N GLU A 58 6.01 3.97 3.58
CA GLU A 58 7.47 3.99 3.54
C GLU A 58 7.94 2.78 2.73
N ARG A 59 8.85 3.00 1.78
CA ARG A 59 9.48 1.92 1.02
C ARG A 59 10.82 1.59 1.66
N HIS A 60 11.05 0.31 1.92
CA HIS A 60 12.28 -0.20 2.51
C HIS A 60 13.26 -0.70 1.44
N GLU A 61 14.52 -0.91 1.85
CA GLU A 61 15.60 -1.33 0.96
C GLU A 61 15.32 -2.67 0.25
N ASP A 62 14.66 -3.61 0.94
CA ASP A 62 14.26 -4.92 0.38
C ASP A 62 13.02 -4.86 -0.54
N GLY A 63 12.53 -3.66 -0.83
CA GLY A 63 11.39 -3.41 -1.71
C GLY A 63 10.01 -3.62 -1.07
N THR A 64 9.94 -3.95 0.22
CA THR A 64 8.67 -3.96 0.96
C THR A 64 8.21 -2.55 1.33
N TYR A 65 6.94 -2.44 1.71
CA TYR A 65 6.31 -1.21 2.16
C TYR A 65 5.75 -1.38 3.56
N SER A 66 5.72 -0.29 4.33
CA SER A 66 4.96 -0.19 5.59
C SER A 66 4.06 1.05 5.57
N LEU A 67 3.03 1.06 6.41
CA LEU A 67 2.22 2.25 6.64
C LEU A 67 3.04 3.30 7.40
N ILE A 68 2.90 4.57 7.00
CA ILE A 68 3.35 5.71 7.79
C ILE A 68 2.25 6.02 8.81
N ASN A 69 2.62 6.10 10.09
CA ASN A 69 1.74 6.51 11.18
C ASN A 69 1.43 8.01 11.11
#